data_AF-A0A024HCE4-F1
#
_entry.id   AF-A0A024HCE4-F1
#
_cell.length_a   1.000
_cell.length_b   1.000
_cell.length_c   1.000
_cell.angle_alpha   90.00
_cell.angle_beta   90.00
_cell.angle_gamma   90.00
#
_symmetry.space_group_name_H-M   'P 1'
#
loop_
_entity.id
_entity.type
_entity.pdbx_description
1 polymer ?
#
loop_
_entity_poly.entity_id
_entity_poly.type
_entity_poly.pdbx_seq_one_letter_code
_entity_poly.pdbx_strand_id
1 'polypeptide(L)'
;MNKDVRIAAALLLAGFSVAGCSTKNYGRQPELTSFEQQTMSCREIDLEQAKVQGFLAHVREESEFDGRSVLSFLGDFGIGNMMEKDAAVDSANQRMAQLSAAKMQQGCSYASAAPARQYAAPQAYAPAPAAAPSSGSVEAQLDALNRQQLPYDEYQRRYREIMGQ
;
A
#
# COMPACT_ATOMS: atom_id res chain seq x y z
N MET A 1 -3.77 18.02 -51.75
CA MET A 1 -3.76 17.70 -50.30
C MET A 1 -2.90 18.73 -49.60
N ASN A 2 -3.53 19.66 -48.87
CA ASN A 2 -2.89 20.90 -48.40
C ASN A 2 -1.84 20.60 -47.32
N LYS A 3 -0.77 21.40 -47.29
CA LYS A 3 0.33 21.26 -46.33
C LYS A 3 -0.20 21.35 -44.88
N ASP A 4 -1.23 22.15 -44.67
CA ASP A 4 -1.89 22.34 -43.38
C ASP A 4 -2.68 21.10 -42.94
N VAL A 5 -3.32 20.39 -43.87
CA VAL A 5 -4.02 19.12 -43.59
C VAL A 5 -3.03 18.02 -43.22
N ARG A 6 -1.84 18.02 -43.83
CA ARG A 6 -0.76 17.08 -43.50
C ARG A 6 -0.18 17.35 -42.11
N ILE A 7 0.01 18.62 -41.74
CA ILE A 7 0.51 19.01 -40.42
C ILE A 7 -0.53 18.71 -39.34
N ALA A 8 -1.80 19.03 -39.57
CA ALA A 8 -2.88 18.73 -38.64
C ALA A 8 -3.07 17.22 -38.42
N ALA A 9 -2.98 16.41 -39.49
CA ALA A 9 -3.06 14.96 -39.38
C ALA A 9 -1.86 14.36 -38.63
N ALA A 10 -0.65 14.88 -38.84
CA ALA A 10 0.55 14.43 -38.12
C ALA A 10 0.49 14.78 -36.62
N LEU A 11 -0.05 15.95 -36.26
CA LEU A 11 -0.22 16.35 -34.86
C LEU A 11 -1.32 15.54 -34.15
N LEU A 12 -2.42 15.22 -34.84
CA LEU A 12 -3.47 14.34 -34.31
C LEU A 12 -2.96 12.91 -34.09
N LEU A 13 -2.15 12.38 -35.01
CA LEU A 13 -1.61 11.03 -34.90
C LEU A 13 -0.56 10.90 -33.77
N ALA A 14 0.23 11.96 -33.54
CA ALA A 14 1.21 12.01 -32.44
C ALA A 14 0.55 12.15 -31.05
N GLY A 15 -0.66 12.70 -30.95
CA GLY A 15 -1.39 12.86 -29.68
C GLY A 15 -1.90 11.54 -29.07
N PHE A 16 -2.17 10.53 -29.89
CA PHE A 16 -2.64 9.22 -29.42
C PHE A 16 -1.53 8.32 -28.85
N SER A 17 -0.25 8.67 -29.08
CA SER A 17 0.89 7.83 -28.67
C SER A 17 1.28 7.99 -27.19
N VAL A 18 0.58 8.84 -26.42
CA VAL A 18 0.93 9.17 -25.02
C VAL A 18 -0.08 8.61 -24.01
N ALA A 19 -0.93 7.64 -24.40
CA ALA A 19 -1.70 6.86 -23.44
C ALA A 19 -0.72 5.97 -22.65
N GLY A 20 -0.22 6.53 -21.54
CA GLY A 20 0.85 5.96 -20.74
C GLY A 20 0.47 4.63 -20.08
N CYS A 21 1.43 3.73 -20.04
CA CYS A 21 1.46 2.48 -19.28
C CYS A 21 1.44 2.72 -17.76
N SER A 22 0.44 3.39 -17.21
CA SER A 22 0.29 3.59 -15.75
C SER A 22 -0.69 2.60 -15.15
N THR A 23 -0.61 1.33 -15.55
CA THR A 23 -1.20 0.25 -14.77
C THR A 23 -0.29 0.01 -13.57
N LYS A 24 -0.80 0.23 -12.35
CA LYS A 24 -0.09 -0.09 -11.10
C LYS A 24 0.19 -1.59 -11.08
N ASN A 25 1.46 -1.99 -10.94
CA ASN A 25 1.82 -3.40 -10.77
C ASN A 25 1.80 -3.77 -9.29
N TYR A 26 0.77 -4.49 -8.87
CA TYR A 26 0.62 -4.97 -7.48
C TYR A 26 1.47 -6.22 -7.18
N GLY A 27 2.12 -6.80 -8.19
CA GLY A 27 2.83 -8.06 -8.10
C GLY A 27 1.92 -9.29 -8.21
N ARG A 28 2.54 -10.47 -8.18
CA ARG A 28 1.87 -11.78 -8.24
C ARG A 28 2.41 -12.70 -7.16
N GLN A 29 1.52 -13.51 -6.60
CA GLN A 29 1.92 -14.61 -5.73
C GLN A 29 2.25 -15.84 -6.58
N PRO A 30 3.47 -16.40 -6.50
CA PRO A 30 3.81 -17.59 -7.27
C PRO A 30 3.02 -18.79 -6.76
N GLU A 31 2.72 -19.72 -7.66
CA GLU A 31 2.10 -20.99 -7.28
C GLU A 31 3.02 -21.81 -6.37
N LEU A 32 2.41 -22.60 -5.49
CA LEU A 32 3.08 -23.48 -4.56
C LEU A 32 3.73 -24.64 -5.32
N THR A 33 5.05 -24.74 -5.25
CA THR A 33 5.78 -25.80 -5.94
C THR A 33 5.49 -27.17 -5.32
N SER A 34 5.70 -28.24 -6.08
CA SER A 34 5.54 -29.62 -5.58
C SER A 34 6.49 -29.94 -4.42
N PHE A 35 7.69 -29.35 -4.42
CA PHE A 35 8.66 -29.49 -3.35
C PHE A 35 8.18 -28.81 -2.05
N GLU A 36 7.68 -27.59 -2.17
CA GLU A 36 7.07 -26.84 -1.07
C GLU A 36 5.86 -27.58 -0.46
N GLN A 37 5.00 -28.17 -1.29
CA GLN A 37 3.85 -28.96 -0.84
C GLN A 37 4.25 -30.18 0.03
N GLN A 38 5.36 -30.82 -0.31
CA GLN A 38 5.79 -32.07 0.34
C GLN A 38 6.68 -31.84 1.56
N THR A 39 7.42 -30.72 1.60
CA THR A 39 8.47 -30.50 2.61
C THR A 39 8.10 -29.48 3.67
N MET A 40 7.07 -28.65 3.45
CA MET A 40 6.64 -27.69 4.47
C MET A 40 5.95 -28.37 5.66
N SER A 41 6.39 -27.98 6.85
CA SER A 41 5.71 -28.26 8.11
C SER A 41 4.44 -27.41 8.27
N CYS A 42 3.52 -27.84 9.12
CA CYS A 42 2.28 -27.10 9.43
C CYS A 42 2.54 -25.64 9.83
N ARG A 43 3.63 -25.39 10.58
CA ARG A 43 4.02 -24.03 10.98
C ARG A 43 4.47 -23.18 9.78
N GLU A 44 5.21 -23.77 8.85
CA GLU A 44 5.65 -23.07 7.64
C GLU A 44 4.46 -22.77 6.73
N ILE A 45 3.52 -23.71 6.60
CA ILE A 45 2.27 -23.48 5.89
C ILE A 45 1.49 -22.31 6.51
N ASP A 46 1.36 -22.24 7.83
CA ASP A 46 0.69 -21.13 8.51
C ASP A 46 1.40 -19.79 8.30
N LEU A 47 2.73 -19.77 8.31
CA LEU A 47 3.52 -18.57 8.01
C LEU A 47 3.34 -18.12 6.57
N GLU A 48 3.32 -19.04 5.61
CA GLU A 48 3.06 -18.73 4.20
C GLU A 48 1.63 -18.22 4.00
N GLN A 49 0.63 -18.79 4.68
CA GLN A 49 -0.73 -18.27 4.67
C GLN A 49 -0.80 -16.84 5.22
N ALA A 50 -0.10 -16.55 6.32
CA ALA A 50 -0.01 -15.20 6.88
C ALA A 50 0.65 -14.21 5.90
N LYS A 51 1.69 -14.60 5.16
CA LYS A 51 2.31 -13.77 4.12
C LYS A 51 1.34 -13.44 2.99
N VAL A 52 0.56 -14.41 2.54
CA VAL A 52 -0.47 -14.20 1.51
C VAL A 52 -1.56 -13.24 2.00
N GLN A 53 -1.97 -13.34 3.26
CA GLN A 53 -2.91 -12.39 3.87
C GLN A 53 -2.34 -10.97 3.95
N GLY A 54 -1.06 -10.84 4.32
CA GLY A 54 -0.35 -9.55 4.32
C GLY A 54 -0.27 -8.92 2.93
N PHE A 55 0.00 -9.73 1.90
CA PHE A 55 -0.06 -9.29 0.50
C PHE A 55 -1.45 -8.78 0.12
N LEU A 56 -2.52 -9.52 0.44
CA LEU A 56 -3.90 -9.09 0.16
C LEU A 56 -4.26 -7.77 0.87
N ALA A 57 -3.79 -7.58 2.10
CA ALA A 57 -3.97 -6.33 2.83
C ALA A 57 -3.24 -5.17 2.14
N HIS A 58 -1.99 -5.39 1.72
CA HIS A 58 -1.18 -4.41 1.00
C HIS A 58 -1.81 -3.99 -0.34
N VAL A 59 -2.27 -4.96 -1.15
CA VAL A 59 -2.97 -4.69 -2.41
C VAL A 59 -4.24 -3.85 -2.18
N ARG A 60 -4.98 -4.14 -1.10
CA ARG A 60 -6.19 -3.38 -0.75
C ARG A 60 -5.85 -1.94 -0.33
N GLU A 61 -4.83 -1.77 0.51
CA GLU A 61 -4.39 -0.46 0.99
C GLU A 61 -3.86 0.42 -0.16
N GLU A 62 -3.04 -0.13 -1.06
CA GLU A 62 -2.57 0.58 -2.26
C GLU A 62 -3.70 0.93 -3.25
N SER A 63 -4.82 0.19 -3.18
CA SER A 63 -6.01 0.43 -3.98
C SER A 63 -6.94 1.51 -3.39
N GLU A 64 -6.86 1.81 -2.09
CA GLU A 64 -7.84 2.65 -1.38
C GLU A 64 -7.58 4.16 -1.51
N PHE A 65 -6.38 4.56 -1.96
CA PHE A 65 -5.99 5.97 -2.10
C PHE A 65 -5.44 6.29 -3.50
N ASP A 66 -6.28 6.91 -4.34
CA ASP A 66 -5.81 7.99 -5.19
C ASP A 66 -6.98 8.97 -5.38
N GLY A 67 -6.93 10.13 -4.74
CA GLY A 67 -7.89 11.22 -4.95
C GLY A 67 -7.88 11.75 -6.41
N ARG A 68 -6.91 11.32 -7.22
CA ARG A 68 -6.90 11.50 -8.69
C ARG A 68 -7.68 10.38 -9.42
N SER A 69 -8.11 9.32 -8.73
CA SER A 69 -9.00 8.27 -9.27
C SER A 69 -10.38 8.79 -9.68
N VAL A 70 -10.81 9.95 -9.19
CA VAL A 70 -12.04 10.60 -9.68
C VAL A 70 -11.87 11.05 -11.15
N LEU A 71 -10.64 11.33 -11.58
CA LEU A 71 -10.30 11.59 -12.99
C LEU A 71 -9.95 10.29 -13.74
N SER A 72 -9.37 9.28 -13.08
CA SER A 72 -9.08 7.96 -13.68
C SER A 72 -10.33 7.09 -13.92
N PHE A 73 -11.41 7.30 -13.16
CA PHE A 73 -12.73 6.71 -13.41
C PHE A 73 -13.35 7.24 -14.72
N LEU A 74 -12.97 8.45 -15.16
CA LEU A 74 -13.54 9.09 -16.35
C LEU A 74 -12.77 8.82 -17.65
N GLY A 75 -11.60 8.18 -17.61
CA GLY A 75 -10.85 7.86 -18.82
C GLY A 75 -9.74 6.85 -18.59
N ASP A 76 -9.95 5.62 -19.09
CA ASP A 76 -8.95 4.57 -19.41
C ASP A 76 -8.12 3.97 -18.25
N PHE A 77 -7.71 4.74 -17.24
CA PHE A 77 -6.86 4.29 -16.14
C PHE A 77 -7.58 3.50 -15.05
N GLY A 78 -8.91 3.58 -14.94
CA GLY A 78 -9.68 2.85 -13.94
C GLY A 78 -9.80 1.34 -14.22
N ILE A 79 -10.00 0.95 -15.48
CA ILE A 79 -10.22 -0.45 -15.87
C ILE A 79 -8.91 -1.24 -15.79
N GLY A 80 -7.80 -0.69 -16.29
CA GLY A 80 -6.49 -1.33 -16.22
C GLY A 80 -6.02 -1.62 -14.79
N ASN A 81 -6.16 -0.64 -13.89
CA ASN A 81 -5.79 -0.80 -12.48
C ASN A 81 -6.69 -1.79 -11.73
N MET A 82 -7.97 -1.84 -12.07
CA MET A 82 -8.90 -2.83 -11.50
C MET A 82 -8.59 -4.24 -11.97
N MET A 83 -8.34 -4.44 -13.27
CA MET A 83 -7.93 -5.74 -13.80
C MET A 83 -6.62 -6.23 -13.18
N GLU A 84 -5.66 -5.33 -12.97
CA GLU A 84 -4.37 -5.69 -12.37
C GLU A 84 -4.51 -6.01 -10.87
N LYS A 85 -5.40 -5.32 -10.15
CA LYS A 85 -5.77 -5.65 -8.77
C LYS A 85 -6.42 -7.04 -8.71
N ASP A 86 -7.37 -7.31 -9.60
CA ASP A 86 -8.11 -8.57 -9.60
C ASP A 86 -7.17 -9.74 -9.94
N ALA A 87 -6.28 -9.58 -10.92
CA ALA A 87 -5.26 -10.59 -11.21
C ALA A 87 -4.27 -10.80 -10.05
N ALA A 88 -3.96 -9.76 -9.26
CA ALA A 88 -3.11 -9.89 -8.07
C ALA A 88 -3.84 -10.66 -6.96
N VAL A 89 -5.09 -10.32 -6.71
CA VAL A 89 -5.97 -11.01 -5.75
C VAL A 89 -6.19 -12.47 -6.16
N ASP A 90 -6.42 -12.74 -7.45
CA ASP A 90 -6.61 -14.10 -7.96
C ASP A 90 -5.36 -14.96 -7.75
N SER A 91 -4.16 -14.42 -8.06
CA SER A 91 -2.90 -15.14 -7.80
C SER A 91 -2.71 -15.45 -6.31
N ALA A 92 -3.09 -14.54 -5.42
CA ALA A 92 -3.02 -14.73 -3.98
C ALA A 92 -4.04 -15.78 -3.49
N ASN A 93 -5.27 -15.73 -4.00
CA ASN A 93 -6.30 -16.72 -3.68
C ASN A 93 -5.93 -18.12 -4.15
N GLN A 94 -5.33 -18.24 -5.34
CA GLN A 94 -4.85 -19.52 -5.86
C GLN A 94 -3.75 -20.10 -4.95
N ARG A 95 -2.76 -19.30 -4.55
CA ARG A 95 -1.72 -19.74 -3.59
C ARG A 95 -2.33 -20.11 -2.23
N MET A 96 -3.30 -19.35 -1.74
CA MET A 96 -4.02 -19.66 -0.49
C MET A 96 -4.75 -21.00 -0.55
N ALA A 97 -5.41 -21.30 -1.69
CA ALA A 97 -6.08 -22.57 -1.90
C ALA A 97 -5.08 -23.74 -1.91
N GLN A 98 -3.94 -23.57 -2.59
CA GLN A 98 -2.86 -24.57 -2.62
C GLN A 98 -2.25 -24.82 -1.22
N LEU A 99 -2.00 -23.76 -0.44
CA LEU A 99 -1.53 -23.86 0.94
C LEU A 99 -2.56 -24.57 1.83
N SER A 100 -3.85 -24.28 1.65
CA SER A 100 -4.92 -24.94 2.38
C SER A 100 -5.03 -26.42 2.04
N ALA A 101 -4.88 -26.78 0.77
CA ALA A 101 -4.81 -28.17 0.33
C ALA A 101 -3.59 -28.90 0.92
N ALA A 102 -2.40 -28.28 0.89
CA ALA A 102 -1.20 -28.82 1.50
C ALA A 102 -1.38 -29.02 3.01
N LYS A 103 -2.00 -28.06 3.71
CA LYS A 103 -2.32 -28.16 5.15
C LYS A 103 -3.16 -29.39 5.48
N MET A 104 -4.18 -29.68 4.66
CA MET A 104 -5.04 -30.85 4.82
C MET A 104 -4.28 -32.15 4.54
N GLN A 105 -3.45 -32.18 3.50
CA GLN A 105 -2.61 -33.35 3.15
C GLN A 105 -1.59 -33.68 4.24
N GLN A 106 -1.00 -32.67 4.87
CA GLN A 106 -0.06 -32.81 5.97
C GLN A 106 -0.75 -33.15 7.30
N GLY A 107 -2.09 -33.27 7.33
CA GLY A 107 -2.84 -33.63 8.53
C GLY A 107 -2.74 -32.60 9.66
N CYS A 108 -2.50 -31.33 9.32
CA CYS A 108 -2.33 -30.25 10.28
C CYS A 108 -3.66 -30.00 11.02
N SER A 109 -3.77 -30.49 12.24
CA SER A 109 -4.86 -30.10 13.15
C SER A 109 -4.60 -28.66 13.63
N TYR A 110 -5.66 -27.88 13.87
CA TYR A 110 -5.60 -26.51 14.42
C TYR A 110 -5.03 -26.44 15.86
N ALA A 111 -4.32 -27.47 16.31
CA ALA A 111 -3.82 -27.64 17.66
C ALA A 111 -2.30 -27.52 17.69
N SER A 112 -1.84 -26.29 17.56
CA SER A 112 -0.85 -25.65 18.43
C SER A 112 -0.19 -24.53 17.63
N ALA A 113 -0.78 -23.34 17.76
CA ALA A 113 0.10 -22.21 17.96
C ALA A 113 1.04 -22.62 19.10
N ALA A 114 2.24 -23.10 18.76
CA ALA A 114 3.33 -23.16 19.72
C ALA A 114 3.27 -21.81 20.44
N PRO A 115 3.28 -21.77 21.79
CA PRO A 115 3.23 -20.50 22.49
C PRO A 115 4.29 -19.65 21.82
N ALA A 116 3.87 -18.50 21.29
CA ALA A 116 4.78 -17.56 20.67
C ALA A 116 5.96 -17.53 21.62
N ARG A 117 7.14 -18.02 21.18
CA ARG A 117 8.35 -17.78 21.95
C ARG A 117 8.27 -16.29 22.16
N GLN A 118 8.13 -15.88 23.42
CA GLN A 118 8.35 -14.52 23.80
C GLN A 118 9.82 -14.32 23.44
N TYR A 119 10.07 -13.98 22.18
CA TYR A 119 11.18 -13.15 21.84
C TYR A 119 10.90 -11.94 22.71
N ALA A 120 11.53 -11.90 23.89
CA ALA A 120 11.70 -10.66 24.59
C ALA A 120 12.20 -9.74 23.48
N ALA A 121 11.37 -8.75 23.13
CA ALA A 121 11.77 -7.75 22.16
C ALA A 121 13.19 -7.35 22.56
N PRO A 122 14.18 -7.35 21.65
CA PRO A 122 15.47 -6.76 22.00
C PRO A 122 15.11 -5.43 22.62
N GLN A 123 15.52 -5.22 23.89
CA GLN A 123 15.09 -4.08 24.69
C GLN A 123 15.07 -2.91 23.75
N ALA A 124 13.86 -2.42 23.44
CA ALA A 124 13.71 -1.29 22.54
C ALA A 124 14.70 -0.29 23.11
N TYR A 125 15.71 0.06 22.31
CA TYR A 125 16.68 1.06 22.70
C TYR A 125 15.82 2.20 23.20
N ALA A 126 15.76 2.38 24.52
CA ALA A 126 14.82 3.32 25.09
C ALA A 126 15.20 4.61 24.39
N PRO A 127 14.33 5.21 23.56
CA PRO A 127 14.67 6.49 22.99
C PRO A 127 15.01 7.32 24.22
N ALA A 128 16.26 7.80 24.28
CA ALA A 128 16.70 8.71 25.32
C ALA A 128 15.55 9.68 25.52
N PRO A 129 15.04 9.88 26.75
CA PRO A 129 13.78 10.56 26.98
C PRO A 129 13.77 11.77 26.08
N ALA A 130 12.86 11.75 25.09
CA ALA A 130 12.79 12.82 24.10
C ALA A 130 12.80 14.09 24.93
N ALA A 131 13.84 14.90 24.73
CA ALA A 131 13.99 16.14 25.48
C ALA A 131 12.63 16.81 25.41
N ALA A 132 11.99 16.97 26.57
CA ALA A 132 10.66 17.55 26.63
C ALA A 132 10.72 18.80 25.76
N PRO A 133 9.81 18.98 24.77
CA PRO A 133 9.87 20.12 23.89
C PRO A 133 9.89 21.33 24.81
N SER A 134 11.04 22.01 24.86
CA SER A 134 11.17 23.23 25.62
C SER A 134 10.06 24.13 25.09
N SER A 135 9.22 24.65 25.98
CA SER A 135 8.03 25.44 25.66
C SER A 135 8.30 26.72 24.85
N GLY A 136 9.53 26.92 24.37
CA GLY A 136 9.95 27.98 23.46
C GLY A 136 10.30 27.52 22.04
N SER A 137 10.19 26.23 21.66
CA SER A 137 10.43 25.85 20.25
C SER A 137 9.24 26.25 19.36
N VAL A 138 9.55 26.74 18.16
CA VAL A 138 8.56 27.20 17.18
C VAL A 138 7.64 26.05 16.76
N GLU A 139 8.18 24.84 16.63
CA GLU A 139 7.42 23.64 16.29
C GLU A 139 6.36 23.29 17.36
N ALA A 140 6.70 23.41 18.64
CA ALA A 140 5.75 23.13 19.73
C ALA A 140 4.60 24.15 19.76
N GLN A 141 4.88 25.40 19.39
CA GLN A 141 3.88 26.46 19.28
C GLN A 141 2.94 26.23 18.08
N LEU A 142 3.47 25.75 16.96
CA LEU A 142 2.70 25.39 15.76
C LEU A 142 1.76 24.19 16.02
N ASP A 143 2.23 23.17 16.72
CA ASP A 143 1.42 22.01 17.11
C ASP A 143 0.28 22.40 18.05
N ALA A 144 0.56 23.27 19.03
CA ALA A 144 -0.46 23.79 19.93
C ALA A 144 -1.51 24.63 19.19
N LEU A 145 -1.08 25.44 18.21
CA LEU A 145 -1.97 26.26 17.38
C LEU A 145 -2.91 25.37 16.54
N ASN A 146 -2.39 24.31 15.92
CA ASN A 146 -3.18 23.40 15.10
C ASN A 146 -4.26 22.66 15.90
N ARG A 147 -4.02 22.38 17.19
CA ARG A 147 -4.99 21.73 18.09
C ARG A 147 -6.15 22.63 18.50
N GLN A 148 -6.01 23.95 18.42
CA GLN A 148 -7.04 24.90 18.88
C GLN A 148 -8.20 25.06 17.89
N GLN A 149 -8.13 24.45 16.69
CA GLN A 149 -9.19 24.48 15.66
C GLN A 149 -9.79 25.89 15.45
N LEU A 150 -8.91 26.88 15.36
CA LEU A 150 -9.31 28.28 15.21
C LEU A 150 -9.88 28.54 13.81
N PRO A 151 -10.75 29.55 13.66
CA PRO A 151 -11.13 30.03 12.33
C PRO A 151 -9.88 30.51 11.57
N TYR A 152 -9.92 30.36 10.24
CA TYR A 152 -8.73 30.45 9.39
C TYR A 152 -7.98 31.79 9.48
N ASP A 153 -8.70 32.88 9.61
CA ASP A 153 -8.18 34.24 9.76
C ASP A 153 -7.38 34.41 11.07
N GLU A 154 -7.90 33.87 12.18
CA GLU A 154 -7.21 33.90 13.47
C GLU A 154 -5.98 32.98 13.48
N TYR A 155 -6.11 31.80 12.86
CA TYR A 155 -5.00 30.86 12.68
C TYR A 155 -3.83 31.51 11.93
N GLN A 156 -4.11 32.19 10.80
CA GLN A 156 -3.08 32.85 10.00
C GLN A 156 -2.35 33.95 10.76
N ARG A 157 -3.07 34.73 11.57
CA ARG A 157 -2.47 35.79 12.38
C ARG A 157 -1.47 35.20 13.38
N ARG A 158 -1.89 34.19 14.15
CA ARG A 158 -1.04 33.53 15.15
C ARG A 158 0.15 32.80 14.52
N TYR A 159 -0.05 32.21 13.34
CA TYR A 159 1.02 31.57 12.59
C TYR A 159 2.12 32.57 12.22
N ARG A 160 1.76 33.78 11.75
CA ARG A 160 2.74 34.84 11.42
C ARG A 160 3.48 35.35 12.66
N GLU A 161 2.75 35.54 13.76
CA GLU A 161 3.33 35.94 15.06
C GLU A 161 4.36 34.91 15.56
N ILE A 162 4.09 33.61 15.42
CA ILE A 162 5.01 32.51 15.78
C ILE A 162 6.23 32.46 14.85
N MET A 163 6.04 32.74 13.56
CA MET A 163 7.11 32.69 12.54
C MET A 163 7.92 34.01 12.44
N GLY A 164 7.54 35.05 13.18
CA GLY A 164 8.22 36.35 13.19
C GLY A 164 8.09 37.15 11.90
N GLN A 165 6.98 37.00 11.17
CA GLN A 165 6.69 37.68 9.90
C GLN A 165 5.65 38.80 10.04
#